data_AF-M3ULB8-F1
#
_entry.id   AF-M3ULB8-F1
#
_cell.length_a   1.000
_cell.length_b   1.000
_cell.length_c   1.000
_cell.angle_alpha   90.00
_cell.angle_beta   90.00
_cell.angle_gamma   90.00
#
_symmetry.space_group_name_H-M   'P 1'
#
loop_
_entity.id
_entity.type
_entity.pdbx_description
1 polymer ?
#
loop_
_entity_poly.entity_id
_entity_poly.type
_entity_poly.pdbx_seq_one_letter_code
_entity_poly.pdbx_strand_id
1 'polypeptide(L)'
;MTIVYFVIAALALAGAVVLLWLDRNRSEQVHHQRAVWGETHSFKFRDSDSKLRTVFQRAAMDAPDHVVVRNVAYGVYEGAEAVVFDLEETATVIAVRRPTASAVTVDLRYEDVLAPAEDDVDLLGAMGSRVMFASNLDAARRICDRRMVTLATEAPDYVEILWNEGNWVLGSMPLTADDTKLDVALDTVRRFADLLRVLPPAVDPQDAPDPRDPHGPAREELADKKTESLRDKERRRRLEEAAAEAPRSAPPVAESVRTPSRPAARPQPASDERSRVEPIRRAAPRPQEPTTAIPEQQPRRERVAPPNLPPLNDPRNR
;
A
#
# COMPACT_ATOMS: atom_id res chain seq x y z
N MET A 1 -8.66 -53.67 38.09
CA MET A 1 -8.58 -52.25 37.71
C MET A 1 -7.66 -52.02 36.51
N THR A 2 -6.53 -52.71 36.37
CA THR A 2 -5.60 -52.60 35.22
C THR A 2 -6.21 -52.95 33.86
N ILE A 3 -7.05 -53.98 33.77
CA ILE A 3 -7.68 -54.40 32.50
C ILE A 3 -8.51 -53.28 31.86
N VAL A 4 -9.24 -52.52 32.68
CA VAL A 4 -10.06 -51.38 32.19
C VAL A 4 -9.17 -50.31 31.56
N TYR A 5 -8.03 -49.98 32.19
CA TYR A 5 -7.07 -49.03 31.63
C TYR A 5 -6.44 -49.53 30.33
N PHE A 6 -6.15 -50.83 30.21
CA PHE A 6 -5.66 -51.42 28.95
C PHE A 6 -6.69 -51.33 27.82
N VAL A 7 -7.97 -51.57 28.10
CA VAL A 7 -9.04 -51.45 27.10
C VAL A 7 -9.18 -50.00 26.64
N ILE A 8 -9.17 -49.04 27.58
CA ILE A 8 -9.22 -47.61 27.25
C ILE A 8 -7.99 -47.21 26.42
N ALA A 9 -6.79 -47.65 26.81
CA ALA A 9 -5.56 -47.36 26.08
C ALA A 9 -5.57 -47.96 24.66
N ALA A 10 -6.06 -49.19 24.49
CA ALA A 10 -6.19 -49.83 23.18
C ALA A 10 -7.20 -49.10 22.28
N LEU A 11 -8.34 -48.66 22.84
CA LEU A 11 -9.33 -47.86 22.10
C LEU A 11 -8.78 -46.48 21.72
N ALA A 12 -8.07 -45.81 22.62
CA ALA A 12 -7.43 -44.53 22.35
C ALA A 12 -6.35 -44.66 21.25
N LEU A 13 -5.54 -45.72 21.29
CA LEU A 13 -4.53 -46.00 20.27
C LEU A 13 -5.17 -46.29 18.92
N ALA A 14 -6.21 -47.12 18.88
CA ALA A 14 -6.96 -47.39 17.66
C ALA A 14 -7.57 -46.11 17.07
N GLY A 15 -8.14 -45.26 17.93
CA GLY A 15 -8.65 -43.94 17.52
C GLY A 15 -7.56 -43.03 16.94
N ALA A 16 -6.40 -42.96 17.59
CA ALA A 16 -5.26 -42.17 17.10
C ALA A 16 -4.74 -42.66 15.74
N VAL A 17 -4.65 -43.98 15.54
CA VAL A 17 -4.25 -44.58 14.25
C VAL A 17 -5.25 -44.23 13.14
N VAL A 18 -6.55 -44.30 13.43
CA VAL A 18 -7.60 -43.93 12.46
C VAL A 18 -7.53 -42.44 12.11
N LEU A 19 -7.33 -41.57 13.09
CA LEU A 19 -7.19 -40.13 12.86
C LEU A 19 -5.96 -39.81 11.99
N LEU A 20 -4.81 -40.42 12.29
CA LEU A 20 -3.59 -40.27 11.47
C LEU A 20 -3.79 -40.75 10.04
N TRP A 21 -4.53 -41.85 9.85
CA TRP A 21 -4.81 -42.35 8.51
C TRP A 21 -5.72 -41.39 7.71
N LEU A 22 -6.76 -40.85 8.34
CA LEU A 22 -7.65 -39.86 7.71
C LEU A 22 -6.91 -38.58 7.36
N ASP A 23 -6.07 -38.11 8.27
CA ASP A 23 -5.26 -36.91 8.08
C ASP A 23 -4.30 -37.07 6.90
N ARG A 24 -3.55 -38.18 6.87
CA ARG A 24 -2.64 -38.49 5.76
C ARG A 24 -3.36 -38.62 4.42
N ASN A 25 -4.57 -39.19 4.40
CA ASN A 25 -5.33 -39.31 3.16
C ASN A 25 -5.84 -37.95 2.67
N ARG A 26 -6.17 -37.00 3.58
CA ARG A 26 -6.53 -35.63 3.21
C ARG A 26 -5.34 -34.88 2.62
N SER A 27 -4.15 -35.00 3.22
CA SER A 27 -2.95 -34.33 2.69
C SER A 27 -2.57 -34.81 1.29
N GLU A 28 -2.68 -36.12 1.04
CA GLU A 28 -2.42 -36.72 -0.28
C GLU A 28 -3.47 -36.27 -1.32
N GLN A 29 -4.74 -36.13 -0.92
CA GLN A 29 -5.78 -35.60 -1.80
C GLN A 29 -5.53 -34.16 -2.20
N VAL A 30 -5.21 -33.28 -1.24
CA VAL A 30 -4.89 -31.87 -1.49
C VAL A 30 -3.70 -31.76 -2.44
N HIS A 31 -2.66 -32.57 -2.20
CA HIS A 31 -1.45 -32.61 -3.03
C HIS A 31 -1.77 -32.97 -4.48
N HIS A 32 -2.51 -34.07 -4.69
CA HIS A 32 -2.89 -34.50 -6.03
C HIS A 32 -3.81 -33.50 -6.73
N GLN A 33 -4.82 -32.97 -6.01
CA GLN A 33 -5.75 -31.99 -6.55
C GLN A 33 -5.04 -30.69 -6.94
N ARG A 34 -4.12 -30.18 -6.11
CA ARG A 34 -3.30 -29.01 -6.44
C ARG A 34 -2.47 -29.23 -7.71
N ALA A 35 -1.86 -30.41 -7.86
CA ALA A 35 -1.08 -30.74 -9.04
C ALA A 35 -1.94 -30.74 -10.32
N VAL A 36 -3.13 -31.35 -10.27
CA VAL A 36 -4.08 -31.41 -11.38
C VAL A 36 -4.66 -30.03 -11.72
N TRP A 37 -5.04 -29.26 -10.69
CA TRP A 37 -5.49 -27.87 -10.85
C TRP A 37 -4.41 -27.00 -11.49
N GLY A 38 -3.16 -27.17 -11.06
CA GLY A 38 -2.01 -26.47 -11.62
C GLY A 38 -1.82 -26.81 -13.09
N GLU A 39 -1.90 -28.09 -13.48
CA GLU A 39 -1.80 -28.52 -14.88
C GLU A 39 -2.90 -27.87 -15.76
N THR A 40 -4.13 -27.79 -15.25
CA THR A 40 -5.26 -27.11 -15.93
C THR A 40 -4.97 -25.64 -16.23
N HIS A 41 -4.24 -24.98 -15.32
CA HIS A 41 -3.81 -23.59 -15.47
C HIS A 41 -2.46 -23.42 -16.17
N SER A 42 -1.87 -24.50 -16.72
CA SER A 42 -0.50 -24.50 -17.27
C SER A 42 0.57 -24.06 -16.25
N PHE A 43 0.30 -24.27 -14.96
CA PHE A 43 1.24 -24.07 -13.88
C PHE A 43 2.10 -25.32 -13.71
N LYS A 44 3.34 -25.10 -13.29
CA LYS A 44 4.25 -26.15 -12.87
C LYS A 44 4.03 -26.43 -11.38
N PHE A 45 4.12 -27.70 -11.02
CA PHE A 45 3.95 -28.14 -9.64
C PHE A 45 5.29 -28.52 -8.98
N ARG A 46 5.41 -28.21 -7.70
CA ARG A 46 6.51 -28.62 -6.80
C ARG A 46 5.94 -28.98 -5.43
N ASP A 47 6.51 -30.00 -4.81
CA ASP A 47 6.05 -30.47 -3.50
C ASP A 47 6.26 -29.44 -2.39
N SER A 48 7.36 -28.68 -2.44
CA SER A 48 7.70 -27.65 -1.46
C SER A 48 8.67 -26.62 -2.05
N ASP A 49 8.66 -25.40 -1.51
CA ASP A 49 9.64 -24.35 -1.82
C ASP A 49 9.90 -23.47 -0.58
N SER A 50 11.01 -23.71 0.10
CA SER A 50 11.39 -22.96 1.30
C SER A 50 11.74 -21.50 1.03
N LYS A 51 12.02 -21.12 -0.22
CA LYS A 51 12.36 -19.73 -0.55
C LYS A 51 11.18 -18.79 -0.36
N LEU A 52 9.94 -19.27 -0.51
CA LEU A 52 8.75 -18.43 -0.34
C LEU A 52 8.65 -17.83 1.09
N ARG A 53 9.13 -18.55 2.12
CA ARG A 53 9.24 -18.05 3.50
C ARG A 53 10.27 -16.93 3.67
N THR A 54 11.22 -16.80 2.74
CA THR A 54 12.23 -15.72 2.77
C THR A 54 11.78 -14.50 1.97
N VAL A 55 10.94 -14.71 0.96
CA VAL A 55 10.44 -13.66 0.06
C VAL A 55 9.25 -12.92 0.68
N PHE A 56 8.39 -13.63 1.42
CA PHE A 56 7.22 -13.05 2.07
C PHE A 56 7.31 -13.25 3.58
N GLN A 57 7.06 -12.17 4.32
CA GLN A 57 7.26 -12.16 5.77
C GLN A 57 6.07 -11.60 6.54
N ARG A 58 5.11 -10.97 5.84
CA ARG A 58 3.99 -10.26 6.48
C ARG A 58 2.70 -11.06 6.51
N ALA A 59 1.78 -10.63 7.37
CA ALA A 59 0.43 -11.16 7.49
C ALA A 59 0.40 -12.68 7.65
N ALA A 60 -0.28 -13.43 6.76
CA ALA A 60 -0.37 -14.90 6.87
C ALA A 60 0.99 -15.61 6.79
N MET A 61 2.03 -14.94 6.30
CA MET A 61 3.39 -15.48 6.23
C MET A 61 4.18 -15.29 7.54
N ASP A 62 3.68 -14.51 8.49
CA ASP A 62 4.17 -14.43 9.88
C ASP A 62 3.70 -15.67 10.66
N ALA A 63 4.11 -16.83 10.16
CA ALA A 63 3.82 -18.13 10.75
C ALA A 63 5.07 -18.67 11.47
N PRO A 64 4.92 -19.48 12.53
CA PRO A 64 6.06 -20.10 13.21
C PRO A 64 7.02 -20.82 12.25
N ASP A 65 8.30 -20.88 12.60
CA ASP A 65 9.36 -21.46 11.75
C ASP A 65 9.13 -22.93 11.36
N HIS A 66 8.36 -23.67 12.15
CA HIS A 66 8.05 -25.08 11.87
C HIS A 66 6.99 -25.26 10.76
N VAL A 67 6.26 -24.20 10.39
CA VAL A 67 5.24 -24.26 9.34
C VAL A 67 5.92 -24.29 7.96
N VAL A 68 5.85 -25.41 7.26
CA VAL A 68 6.51 -25.55 5.96
C VAL A 68 5.58 -25.18 4.80
N VAL A 69 6.17 -24.72 3.70
CA VAL A 69 5.48 -24.47 2.44
C VAL A 69 5.35 -25.76 1.66
N ARG A 70 4.14 -26.11 1.24
CA ARG A 70 3.84 -27.30 0.43
C ARG A 70 2.94 -26.99 -0.76
N ASN A 71 2.79 -27.97 -1.65
CA ASN A 71 1.80 -27.96 -2.72
C ASN A 71 1.91 -26.70 -3.59
N VAL A 72 3.12 -26.42 -4.09
CA VAL A 72 3.44 -25.18 -4.78
C VAL A 72 3.11 -25.32 -6.27
N ALA A 73 2.07 -24.64 -6.72
CA ALA A 73 1.74 -24.47 -8.14
C ALA A 73 2.17 -23.07 -8.60
N TYR A 74 3.03 -22.97 -9.61
CA TYR A 74 3.55 -21.68 -10.08
C TYR A 74 3.52 -21.57 -11.61
N GLY A 75 3.22 -20.40 -12.13
CA GLY A 75 3.10 -20.17 -13.57
C GLY A 75 2.82 -18.72 -13.92
N VAL A 76 2.10 -18.51 -15.01
CA VAL A 76 1.68 -17.19 -15.47
C VAL A 76 0.16 -17.18 -15.60
N TYR A 77 -0.49 -16.22 -14.95
CA TYR A 77 -1.94 -16.01 -15.00
C TYR A 77 -2.22 -14.61 -15.51
N GLU A 78 -2.99 -14.51 -16.60
CA GLU A 78 -3.31 -13.23 -17.26
C GLU A 78 -2.10 -12.30 -17.50
N GLY A 79 -0.95 -12.90 -17.85
CA GLY A 79 0.29 -12.17 -18.15
C GLY A 79 1.13 -11.77 -16.92
N ALA A 80 0.73 -12.15 -15.71
CA ALA A 80 1.50 -11.96 -14.48
C ALA A 80 2.01 -13.29 -13.93
N GLU A 81 3.22 -13.30 -13.36
CA GLU A 81 3.69 -14.47 -12.61
C GLU A 81 2.78 -14.71 -11.40
N ALA A 82 2.37 -15.95 -11.20
CA ALA A 82 1.51 -16.35 -10.10
C ALA A 82 2.04 -17.61 -9.41
N VAL A 83 1.86 -17.68 -8.10
CA VAL A 83 2.16 -18.87 -7.31
C VAL A 83 1.05 -19.10 -6.29
N VAL A 84 0.63 -20.35 -6.15
CA VAL A 84 -0.34 -20.84 -5.18
C VAL A 84 0.34 -21.91 -4.36
N PHE A 85 0.29 -21.81 -3.04
CA PHE A 85 0.94 -22.75 -2.15
C PHE A 85 0.20 -22.85 -0.82
N ASP A 86 0.45 -23.92 -0.09
CA ASP A 86 -0.12 -24.13 1.23
C ASP A 86 0.96 -23.91 2.30
N LEU A 87 0.59 -23.19 3.34
CA LEU A 87 1.27 -23.21 4.63
C LEU A 87 0.70 -24.38 5.42
N GLU A 88 1.54 -25.38 5.72
CA GLU A 88 1.14 -26.64 6.34
C GLU A 88 0.22 -26.40 7.55
N GLU A 89 -0.95 -27.04 7.52
CA GLU A 89 -2.02 -26.95 8.54
C GLU A 89 -2.55 -25.53 8.86
N THR A 90 -2.13 -24.51 8.11
CA THR A 90 -2.40 -23.10 8.44
C THR A 90 -3.33 -22.45 7.41
N ALA A 91 -2.88 -22.28 6.17
CA ALA A 91 -3.62 -21.51 5.16
C ALA A 91 -3.15 -21.83 3.74
N THR A 92 -4.01 -21.62 2.75
CA THR A 92 -3.61 -21.54 1.34
C THR A 92 -3.31 -20.08 1.00
N VAL A 93 -2.16 -19.84 0.38
CA VAL A 93 -1.69 -18.52 -0.05
C VAL A 93 -1.57 -18.46 -1.55
N ILE A 94 -2.07 -17.38 -2.14
CA ILE A 94 -1.94 -17.06 -3.55
C ILE A 94 -1.14 -15.77 -3.66
N ALA A 95 -0.13 -15.74 -4.51
CA ALA A 95 0.65 -14.55 -4.79
C ALA A 95 0.69 -14.27 -6.29
N VAL A 96 0.43 -13.03 -6.68
CA VAL A 96 0.48 -12.54 -8.06
C VAL A 96 1.48 -11.39 -8.14
N ARG A 97 2.38 -11.47 -9.11
CA ARG A 97 3.43 -10.49 -9.31
C ARG A 97 2.89 -9.25 -10.02
N ARG A 98 3.31 -8.09 -9.56
CA ARG A 98 3.09 -6.79 -10.20
C ARG A 98 4.34 -6.34 -10.96
N PRO A 99 4.17 -5.52 -12.02
CA PRO A 99 5.30 -4.95 -12.76
C PRO A 99 6.21 -4.03 -11.92
N THR A 100 5.65 -3.37 -10.90
CA THR A 100 6.34 -2.34 -10.12
C THR A 100 6.18 -2.61 -8.63
N ALA A 101 7.30 -2.63 -7.91
CA ALA A 101 7.31 -2.71 -6.46
C ALA A 101 6.83 -1.38 -5.85
N SER A 102 6.29 -1.44 -4.64
CA SER A 102 5.91 -0.26 -3.86
C SER A 102 6.46 -0.39 -2.44
N ALA A 103 6.95 0.72 -1.89
CA ALA A 103 7.30 0.82 -0.47
C ALA A 103 6.06 0.98 0.42
N VAL A 104 4.93 1.39 -0.16
CA VAL A 104 3.65 1.43 0.55
C VAL A 104 3.06 0.02 0.60
N THR A 105 2.86 -0.44 1.82
CA THR A 105 2.09 -1.62 2.19
C THR A 105 0.63 -1.26 2.42
N VAL A 106 -0.26 -2.07 1.84
CA VAL A 106 -1.69 -2.10 2.06
C VAL A 106 -2.06 -3.51 2.51
N ASP A 107 -2.88 -3.61 3.55
CA ASP A 107 -3.40 -4.86 4.11
C ASP A 107 -4.91 -4.71 4.28
N LEU A 108 -5.67 -5.59 3.64
CA LEU A 108 -7.12 -5.59 3.60
C LEU A 108 -7.61 -6.93 4.15
N ARG A 109 -8.26 -6.89 5.31
CA ARG A 109 -8.70 -8.09 6.04
C ARG A 109 -10.21 -8.20 6.09
N TYR A 110 -10.74 -9.40 6.08
CA TYR A 110 -12.13 -9.66 6.43
C TYR A 110 -12.42 -9.20 7.86
N GLU A 111 -13.63 -8.69 8.11
CA GLU A 111 -13.96 -8.02 9.37
C GLU A 111 -13.80 -8.89 10.63
N ASP A 112 -13.92 -10.21 10.48
CA ASP A 112 -13.73 -11.18 11.57
C ASP A 112 -12.26 -11.60 11.79
N VAL A 113 -11.34 -11.11 10.97
CA VAL A 113 -9.91 -11.42 11.08
C VAL A 113 -9.22 -10.39 11.95
N LEU A 114 -8.30 -10.85 12.80
CA LEU A 114 -7.53 -9.97 13.67
C LEU A 114 -6.75 -8.92 12.86
N ALA A 115 -6.63 -7.72 13.43
CA ALA A 115 -5.81 -6.65 12.88
C ALA A 115 -4.34 -7.11 12.70
N PRO A 116 -3.58 -6.49 11.78
CA PRO A 116 -2.15 -6.74 11.63
C PRO A 116 -1.41 -6.67 12.97
N ALA A 117 -0.47 -7.59 13.16
CA ALA A 117 0.40 -7.60 14.33
C ALA A 117 1.56 -6.62 14.16
N GLU A 118 1.84 -6.24 12.91
CA GLU A 118 2.91 -5.33 12.54
C GLU A 118 2.59 -3.89 12.93
N ASP A 119 3.54 -3.22 13.59
CA ASP A 119 3.41 -1.82 14.04
C ASP A 119 3.61 -0.78 12.93
N ASP A 120 3.93 -1.23 11.70
CA ASP A 120 4.24 -0.36 10.55
C ASP A 120 3.03 0.02 9.70
N VAL A 121 1.81 -0.37 10.13
CA VAL A 121 0.55 -0.09 9.43
C VAL A 121 -0.49 0.52 10.36
N ASP A 122 -1.19 1.53 9.85
CA ASP A 122 -2.27 2.21 10.56
C ASP A 122 -3.64 1.82 10.00
N LEU A 123 -4.67 1.81 10.85
CA LEU A 123 -6.05 1.60 10.45
C LEU A 123 -6.55 2.78 9.59
N LEU A 124 -6.95 2.50 8.35
CA LEU A 124 -7.60 3.48 7.49
C LEU A 124 -9.11 3.51 7.73
N GLY A 125 -9.75 2.34 7.79
CA GLY A 125 -11.18 2.20 8.02
C GLY A 125 -11.81 1.00 7.32
N ALA A 126 -13.13 0.87 7.49
CA ALA A 126 -13.92 -0.19 6.87
C ALA A 126 -14.25 0.09 5.40
N MET A 127 -14.24 -0.97 4.59
CA MET A 127 -14.50 -1.03 3.16
C MET A 127 -15.42 -2.22 2.88
N GLY A 128 -16.73 -2.03 2.98
CA GLY A 128 -17.68 -3.14 2.87
C GLY A 128 -17.54 -4.10 4.06
N SER A 129 -17.35 -5.39 3.78
CA SER A 129 -17.12 -6.46 4.79
C SER A 129 -15.65 -6.62 5.19
N ARG A 130 -14.79 -5.65 4.81
CA ARG A 130 -13.34 -5.71 5.07
C ARG A 130 -12.83 -4.44 5.72
N VAL A 131 -11.70 -4.54 6.41
CA VAL A 131 -11.02 -3.44 7.09
C VAL A 131 -9.65 -3.24 6.44
N MET A 132 -9.33 -1.99 6.08
CA MET A 132 -8.07 -1.64 5.43
C MET A 132 -7.09 -1.01 6.42
N PHE A 133 -5.85 -1.47 6.36
CA PHE A 133 -4.68 -0.96 7.04
C PHE A 133 -3.63 -0.56 5.99
N ALA A 134 -2.82 0.45 6.29
CA ALA A 134 -1.75 0.85 5.39
C ALA A 134 -0.61 1.55 6.13
N SER A 135 0.60 1.37 5.60
CA SER A 135 1.81 2.07 6.05
C SER A 135 1.82 3.57 5.71
N ASN A 136 1.01 3.98 4.72
CA ASN A 136 0.83 5.37 4.35
C ASN A 136 -0.65 5.63 4.04
N LEU A 137 -1.34 6.27 4.99
CA LEU A 137 -2.78 6.55 4.89
C LEU A 137 -3.12 7.48 3.71
N ASP A 138 -2.24 8.39 3.33
CA ASP A 138 -2.51 9.31 2.21
C ASP A 138 -2.41 8.61 0.86
N ALA A 139 -1.45 7.69 0.69
CA ALA A 139 -1.39 6.83 -0.47
C ALA A 139 -2.59 5.87 -0.51
N ALA A 140 -2.97 5.30 0.64
CA ALA A 140 -4.11 4.40 0.76
C ALA A 140 -5.44 5.09 0.41
N ARG A 141 -5.68 6.33 0.85
CA ARG A 141 -6.88 7.09 0.48
C ARG A 141 -7.04 7.29 -1.03
N ARG A 142 -5.94 7.37 -1.78
CA ARG A 142 -5.97 7.53 -3.24
C ARG A 142 -6.39 6.27 -3.96
N ILE A 143 -6.08 5.10 -3.40
CA ILE A 143 -6.47 3.79 -3.98
C ILE A 143 -7.88 3.37 -3.56
N CYS A 144 -8.43 3.98 -2.51
CA CYS A 144 -9.78 3.74 -2.00
C CYS A 144 -10.86 4.38 -2.88
N ASP A 145 -10.88 4.00 -4.15
CA ASP A 145 -11.91 4.40 -5.10
C ASP A 145 -13.10 3.42 -5.07
N ARG A 146 -14.08 3.67 -5.93
CA ARG A 146 -15.25 2.79 -6.08
C ARG A 146 -14.86 1.34 -6.39
N ARG A 147 -13.76 1.12 -7.14
CA ARG A 147 -13.33 -0.23 -7.55
C ARG A 147 -12.77 -1.00 -6.37
N MET A 148 -12.01 -0.34 -5.51
CA MET A 148 -11.54 -0.94 -4.26
C MET A 148 -12.69 -1.31 -3.33
N VAL A 149 -13.69 -0.42 -3.17
CA VAL A 149 -14.88 -0.73 -2.36
C VAL A 149 -15.67 -1.91 -2.94
N THR A 150 -15.82 -1.96 -4.26
CA THR A 150 -16.47 -3.10 -4.94
C THR A 150 -15.69 -4.40 -4.71
N LEU A 151 -14.38 -4.41 -4.91
CA LEU A 151 -13.55 -5.58 -4.62
C LEU A 151 -13.70 -6.01 -3.16
N ALA A 152 -13.62 -5.08 -2.22
CA ALA A 152 -13.69 -5.39 -0.79
C ALA A 152 -15.04 -5.99 -0.37
N THR A 153 -16.12 -5.63 -1.06
CA THR A 153 -17.48 -6.14 -0.81
C THR A 153 -17.77 -7.44 -1.54
N GLU A 154 -17.29 -7.60 -2.77
CA GLU A 154 -17.56 -8.77 -3.62
C GLU A 154 -16.57 -9.92 -3.42
N ALA A 155 -15.37 -9.63 -2.91
CA ALA A 155 -14.38 -10.67 -2.62
C ALA A 155 -14.98 -11.68 -1.63
N PRO A 156 -14.86 -12.99 -1.89
CA PRO A 156 -15.48 -14.00 -1.05
C PRO A 156 -14.94 -13.97 0.38
N ASP A 157 -15.79 -14.23 1.37
CA ASP A 157 -15.44 -14.14 2.80
C ASP A 157 -14.30 -15.09 3.20
N TYR A 158 -14.12 -16.21 2.49
CA TYR A 158 -13.01 -17.14 2.73
C TYR A 158 -11.65 -16.58 2.31
N VAL A 159 -11.60 -15.52 1.49
CA VAL A 159 -10.35 -14.77 1.23
C VAL A 159 -10.17 -13.78 2.38
N GLU A 160 -9.54 -14.27 3.43
CA GLU A 160 -9.47 -13.63 4.75
C GLU A 160 -8.55 -12.40 4.75
N ILE A 161 -7.42 -12.47 4.04
CA ILE A 161 -6.40 -11.41 4.04
C ILE A 161 -5.92 -11.17 2.62
N LEU A 162 -5.85 -9.91 2.20
CA LEU A 162 -5.28 -9.44 0.95
C LEU A 162 -4.22 -8.37 1.25
N TRP A 163 -2.97 -8.56 0.86
CA TRP A 163 -1.90 -7.59 1.14
C TRP A 163 -0.90 -7.50 -0.01
N ASN A 164 0.00 -6.51 0.05
CA ASN A 164 1.13 -6.44 -0.87
C ASN A 164 2.46 -6.43 -0.15
N GLU A 165 3.46 -7.01 -0.81
CA GLU A 165 4.83 -7.07 -0.32
C GLU A 165 5.80 -6.96 -1.50
N GLY A 166 6.61 -5.89 -1.51
CA GLY A 166 7.47 -5.57 -2.65
C GLY A 166 6.70 -5.49 -3.98
N ASN A 167 7.07 -6.33 -4.94
CA ASN A 167 6.40 -6.47 -6.24
C ASN A 167 5.35 -7.59 -6.27
N TRP A 168 4.92 -8.11 -5.13
CA TRP A 168 3.88 -9.13 -5.06
C TRP A 168 2.63 -8.61 -4.36
N VAL A 169 1.51 -9.23 -4.72
CA VAL A 169 0.24 -9.08 -4.05
C VAL A 169 -0.23 -10.46 -3.67
N LEU A 170 -0.64 -10.62 -2.43
CA LEU A 170 -0.93 -11.89 -1.84
C LEU A 170 -2.36 -11.91 -1.30
N GLY A 171 -2.96 -13.10 -1.34
CA GLY A 171 -4.20 -13.42 -0.66
C GLY A 171 -4.04 -14.68 0.16
N SER A 172 -4.66 -14.73 1.33
CA SER A 172 -4.69 -15.90 2.20
C SER A 172 -6.13 -16.32 2.45
N MET A 173 -6.33 -17.63 2.53
CA MET A 173 -7.60 -18.27 2.86
C MET A 173 -7.35 -19.56 3.65
N PRO A 174 -8.38 -20.11 4.32
CA PRO A 174 -8.29 -21.43 4.93
C PRO A 174 -7.86 -22.50 3.91
N LEU A 175 -7.16 -23.53 4.37
CA LEU A 175 -6.68 -24.61 3.52
C LEU A 175 -7.81 -25.18 2.65
N THR A 176 -7.57 -25.20 1.34
CA THR A 176 -8.58 -25.66 0.38
C THR A 176 -7.95 -26.46 -0.75
N ALA A 177 -8.65 -27.51 -1.13
CA ALA A 177 -8.39 -28.29 -2.35
C ALA A 177 -9.53 -28.14 -3.38
N ASP A 178 -10.44 -27.19 -3.15
CA ASP A 178 -11.54 -26.88 -4.06
C ASP A 178 -11.04 -25.96 -5.19
N ASP A 179 -10.90 -26.53 -6.39
CA ASP A 179 -10.49 -25.85 -7.62
C ASP A 179 -11.27 -24.56 -7.89
N THR A 180 -12.59 -24.55 -7.64
CA THR A 180 -13.41 -23.37 -7.91
C THR A 180 -13.07 -22.22 -6.96
N LYS A 181 -12.78 -22.53 -5.68
CA LYS A 181 -12.33 -21.52 -4.73
C LYS A 181 -10.96 -20.97 -5.09
N LEU A 182 -10.08 -21.82 -5.60
CA LEU A 182 -8.74 -21.42 -6.03
C LEU A 182 -8.78 -20.47 -7.22
N ASP A 183 -9.63 -20.75 -8.20
CA ASP A 183 -9.82 -19.90 -9.38
C ASP A 183 -10.36 -18.52 -8.98
N VAL A 184 -11.40 -18.50 -8.14
CA VAL A 184 -12.00 -17.25 -7.66
C VAL A 184 -11.03 -16.45 -6.80
N ALA A 185 -10.25 -17.10 -5.94
CA ALA A 185 -9.25 -16.42 -5.13
C ALA A 185 -8.09 -15.89 -5.99
N LEU A 186 -7.66 -16.64 -7.01
CA LEU A 186 -6.63 -16.20 -7.96
C LEU A 186 -7.08 -14.96 -8.74
N ASP A 187 -8.32 -14.96 -9.25
CA ASP A 187 -8.93 -13.78 -9.88
C ASP A 187 -9.05 -12.61 -8.88
N THR A 188 -9.45 -12.86 -7.64
CA THR A 188 -9.57 -11.83 -6.60
C THR A 188 -8.22 -11.17 -6.31
N VAL A 189 -7.16 -11.95 -6.11
CA VAL A 189 -5.80 -11.44 -5.87
C VAL A 189 -5.27 -10.71 -7.11
N ARG A 190 -5.55 -11.22 -8.31
CA ARG A 190 -5.19 -10.56 -9.57
C ARG A 190 -5.87 -9.19 -9.71
N ARG A 191 -7.16 -9.07 -9.42
CA ARG A 191 -7.90 -7.80 -9.42
C ARG A 191 -7.37 -6.84 -8.37
N PHE A 192 -7.07 -7.33 -7.17
CA PHE A 192 -6.44 -6.52 -6.13
C PHE A 192 -5.09 -5.97 -6.62
N ALA A 193 -4.28 -6.80 -7.28
CA ALA A 193 -3.01 -6.38 -7.86
C ALA A 193 -3.15 -5.26 -8.89
N ASP A 194 -4.21 -5.30 -9.72
CA ASP A 194 -4.53 -4.21 -10.65
C ASP A 194 -4.91 -2.90 -9.97
N LEU A 195 -5.62 -2.96 -8.85
CA LEU A 195 -5.97 -1.77 -8.09
C LEU A 195 -4.74 -1.15 -7.43
N LEU A 196 -3.79 -1.98 -6.98
CA LEU A 196 -2.57 -1.50 -6.34
C LEU A 196 -1.50 -0.99 -7.33
N ARG A 197 -1.75 -1.00 -8.64
CA ARG A 197 -0.80 -0.46 -9.64
C ARG A 197 -0.58 1.04 -9.53
N VAL A 198 -1.47 1.76 -8.86
CA VAL A 198 -1.38 3.22 -8.65
C VAL A 198 -0.57 3.60 -7.41
N LEU A 199 -0.08 2.62 -6.66
CA LEU A 199 0.83 2.88 -5.55
C LEU A 199 2.12 3.52 -6.05
N PRO A 200 2.74 4.41 -5.25
CA PRO A 200 4.01 5.00 -5.63
C PRO A 200 5.06 3.91 -5.85
N PRO A 201 5.84 3.96 -6.93
CA PRO A 201 6.91 2.99 -7.16
C PRO A 201 7.90 3.06 -5.99
N ALA A 202 8.42 1.91 -5.60
CA ALA A 202 9.57 1.85 -4.72
C ALA A 202 10.69 2.65 -5.40
N VAL A 203 11.07 3.77 -4.77
CA VAL A 203 12.28 4.49 -5.17
C VAL A 203 13.39 3.60 -4.66
N ASP A 204 14.07 2.89 -5.56
CA ASP A 204 15.39 2.37 -5.21
C ASP A 204 16.17 3.58 -4.69
N PRO A 205 16.81 3.49 -3.52
CA PRO A 205 17.84 4.45 -3.20
C PRO A 205 18.91 4.27 -4.27
N GLN A 206 18.74 4.95 -5.41
CA GLN A 206 19.81 5.18 -6.35
C GLN A 206 20.96 5.66 -5.50
N ASP A 207 22.09 4.97 -5.62
CA ASP A 207 23.37 5.44 -5.11
C ASP A 207 23.37 6.95 -5.28
N ALA A 208 23.50 7.68 -4.16
CA ALA A 208 23.72 9.11 -4.20
C ALA A 208 24.74 9.34 -5.33
N PRO A 209 24.42 10.22 -6.33
CA PRO A 209 25.12 10.24 -7.60
C PRO A 209 26.62 10.10 -7.36
N ASP A 210 27.26 9.06 -7.91
CA ASP A 210 28.69 8.82 -7.68
C ASP A 210 29.40 10.15 -7.95
N PRO A 211 30.04 10.78 -6.93
CA PRO A 211 30.71 12.06 -7.11
C PRO A 211 31.79 12.03 -8.21
N ARG A 212 32.12 10.84 -8.73
CA ARG A 212 33.09 10.59 -9.79
C ARG A 212 32.46 10.30 -11.16
N ASP A 213 31.13 10.31 -11.32
CA ASP A 213 30.48 10.24 -12.63
C ASP A 213 30.67 11.59 -13.38
N PRO A 214 31.49 11.64 -14.45
CA PRO A 214 31.73 12.88 -15.21
C PRO A 214 30.52 13.35 -16.02
N HIS A 215 29.47 12.53 -16.13
CA HIS A 215 28.28 12.80 -16.93
C HIS A 215 27.03 13.14 -16.09
N GLY A 216 27.10 13.05 -14.76
CA GLY A 216 26.08 13.64 -13.88
C GLY A 216 26.11 15.17 -13.93
N PRO A 217 24.97 15.88 -13.83
CA PRO A 217 24.97 17.33 -13.68
C PRO A 217 25.54 17.70 -12.29
N ALA A 218 26.86 17.78 -12.22
CA ALA A 218 27.60 17.78 -10.96
C ALA A 218 27.42 19.03 -10.09
N ARG A 219 26.64 20.04 -10.51
CA ARG A 219 26.35 21.24 -9.71
C ARG A 219 25.00 21.83 -10.12
N GLU A 220 24.08 21.96 -9.17
CA GLU A 220 22.84 22.76 -9.30
C GLU A 220 23.16 24.17 -9.85
N GLU A 221 24.27 24.76 -9.40
CA GLU A 221 24.77 26.06 -9.86
C GLU A 221 25.16 26.10 -11.35
N LEU A 222 25.43 24.96 -11.99
CA LEU A 222 25.72 24.86 -13.44
C LEU A 222 24.46 24.59 -14.27
N ALA A 223 23.43 23.97 -13.69
CA ALA A 223 22.13 23.81 -14.33
C ALA A 223 21.47 25.17 -14.57
N ASP A 224 21.59 26.07 -13.59
CA ASP A 224 21.13 27.46 -13.70
C ASP A 224 21.95 28.25 -14.73
N LYS A 225 23.28 28.10 -14.74
CA LYS A 225 24.14 28.78 -15.74
C LYS A 225 23.84 28.35 -17.18
N LYS A 226 23.49 27.07 -17.41
CA LYS A 226 23.14 26.58 -18.76
C LYS A 226 21.79 27.15 -19.23
N THR A 227 20.79 27.22 -18.35
CA THR A 227 19.48 27.79 -18.69
C THR A 227 19.55 29.32 -18.86
N GLU A 228 20.35 30.00 -18.05
CA GLU A 228 20.65 31.43 -18.23
C GLU A 228 21.39 31.72 -19.54
N SER A 229 22.40 30.92 -19.89
CA SER A 229 23.15 31.12 -21.14
C SER A 229 22.30 30.91 -22.41
N LEU A 230 21.32 30.00 -22.36
CA LEU A 230 20.36 29.82 -23.46
C LEU A 230 19.39 31.01 -23.55
N ARG A 231 18.95 31.54 -22.40
CA ARG A 231 18.06 32.71 -22.33
C ARG A 231 18.73 33.97 -22.86
N ASP A 232 20.01 34.14 -22.57
CA ASP A 232 20.82 35.27 -23.06
C ASP A 232 21.14 35.16 -24.55
N LYS A 233 21.40 33.95 -25.06
CA LYS A 233 21.59 33.72 -26.49
C LYS A 233 20.33 34.05 -27.30
N GLU A 234 19.17 33.65 -26.78
CA GLU A 234 17.87 33.96 -27.38
C GLU A 234 17.55 35.46 -27.35
N ARG A 235 17.92 36.16 -26.26
CA ARG A 235 17.80 37.62 -26.14
C ARG A 235 18.68 38.34 -27.16
N ARG A 236 19.94 37.91 -27.34
CA ARG A 236 20.86 38.50 -28.33
C ARG A 236 20.33 38.30 -29.76
N ARG A 237 19.83 37.10 -30.07
CA ARG A 237 19.23 36.83 -31.40
C ARG A 237 18.09 37.80 -31.72
N ARG A 238 17.18 38.05 -30.77
CA ARG A 238 16.08 39.01 -30.98
C ARG A 238 16.56 40.45 -31.19
N LEU A 239 17.63 40.86 -30.52
CA LEU A 239 18.22 42.19 -30.68
C LEU A 239 18.91 42.34 -32.04
N GLU A 240 19.58 41.29 -32.52
CA GLU A 240 20.18 41.24 -33.85
C GLU A 240 19.12 41.25 -34.96
N GLU A 241 18.02 40.52 -34.79
CA GLU A 241 16.86 40.55 -35.70
C GLU A 241 16.22 41.96 -35.72
N ALA A 242 16.03 42.60 -34.57
CA ALA A 242 15.49 43.96 -34.49
C ALA A 242 16.43 45.02 -35.09
N ALA A 243 17.76 44.82 -35.01
CA ALA A 243 18.75 45.70 -35.62
C ALA A 243 18.85 45.50 -37.14
N ALA A 244 18.59 44.28 -37.64
CA ALA A 244 18.56 43.97 -39.06
C ALA A 244 17.33 44.56 -39.78
N GLU A 245 16.25 44.83 -39.05
CA GLU A 245 14.99 45.34 -39.60
C GLU A 245 14.88 46.88 -39.61
N ALA A 246 15.91 47.61 -39.18
CA ALA A 246 15.94 49.07 -39.23
C ALA A 246 16.34 49.60 -40.63
N PRO A 247 15.53 50.45 -41.30
CA PRO A 247 15.88 50.99 -42.61
C PRO A 247 16.96 52.08 -42.50
N ARG A 248 17.99 51.98 -43.35
CA ARG A 248 19.10 52.94 -43.44
C ARG A 248 18.69 54.22 -44.18
N SER A 249 18.94 55.38 -43.57
CA SER A 249 19.07 56.66 -44.28
C SER A 249 20.07 57.57 -43.55
N ALA A 250 21.03 58.09 -44.30
CA ALA A 250 22.19 58.91 -43.89
C ALA A 250 21.95 60.41 -44.27
N PRO A 251 22.91 61.36 -44.17
CA PRO A 251 23.97 61.69 -43.19
C PRO A 251 23.85 63.20 -42.70
N PRO A 252 24.83 63.83 -42.01
CA PRO A 252 24.61 64.99 -41.13
C PRO A 252 25.02 66.37 -41.71
N VAL A 253 24.50 67.47 -41.15
CA VAL A 253 24.98 68.86 -41.35
C VAL A 253 24.91 69.68 -40.04
N ALA A 254 25.85 70.61 -39.90
CA ALA A 254 26.36 71.29 -38.71
C ALA A 254 25.50 72.41 -38.05
N GLU A 255 25.84 72.65 -36.78
CA GLU A 255 25.86 73.88 -35.95
C GLU A 255 24.97 75.10 -36.28
N SER A 256 24.19 75.54 -35.28
CA SER A 256 24.15 76.97 -34.87
C SER A 256 23.49 77.17 -33.50
N VAL A 257 24.12 78.03 -32.72
CA VAL A 257 23.84 78.49 -31.35
C VAL A 257 22.54 79.32 -31.27
N ARG A 258 21.79 79.18 -30.16
CA ARG A 258 21.16 80.28 -29.39
C ARG A 258 20.39 79.76 -28.14
N THR A 259 20.86 80.17 -26.97
CA THR A 259 20.06 80.39 -25.73
C THR A 259 19.60 81.87 -25.72
N PRO A 260 18.74 82.38 -24.80
CA PRO A 260 18.26 81.81 -23.52
C PRO A 260 16.74 81.98 -23.24
N SER A 261 16.23 81.33 -22.18
CA SER A 261 15.53 81.98 -21.02
C SER A 261 14.75 80.97 -20.14
N ARG A 262 15.03 81.02 -18.82
CA ARG A 262 14.25 80.48 -17.66
C ARG A 262 13.06 81.45 -17.35
N PRO A 263 12.17 81.28 -16.34
CA PRO A 263 11.94 80.21 -15.32
C PRO A 263 10.45 79.80 -15.15
N ALA A 264 10.01 78.80 -14.38
CA ALA A 264 9.93 78.75 -12.90
C ALA A 264 9.32 77.40 -12.43
N ALA A 265 9.88 76.75 -11.38
CA ALA A 265 9.29 76.52 -10.04
C ALA A 265 8.23 75.39 -9.96
N ARG A 266 8.59 74.17 -9.49
CA ARG A 266 8.51 73.59 -8.11
C ARG A 266 7.12 73.01 -7.74
N PRO A 267 6.95 72.11 -6.74
CA PRO A 267 7.89 71.19 -6.06
C PRO A 267 7.39 69.72 -5.91
N GLN A 268 8.31 68.80 -5.58
CA GLN A 268 8.06 67.53 -4.87
C GLN A 268 7.79 67.78 -3.36
N PRO A 269 7.29 66.76 -2.63
CA PRO A 269 8.09 66.15 -1.55
C PRO A 269 8.10 64.61 -1.69
N ALA A 270 9.21 63.88 -1.48
CA ALA A 270 9.99 63.66 -0.24
C ALA A 270 9.15 62.88 0.81
N SER A 271 9.61 61.83 1.49
CA SER A 271 10.86 61.05 1.49
C SER A 271 10.69 59.92 2.54
N ASP A 272 11.69 59.04 2.59
CA ASP A 272 12.22 58.39 3.80
C ASP A 272 11.95 56.89 4.01
N GLU A 273 12.96 56.12 3.61
CA GLU A 273 13.47 54.96 4.34
C GLU A 273 13.95 55.37 5.74
N ARG A 274 13.73 54.51 6.74
CA ARG A 274 14.76 54.03 7.68
C ARG A 274 14.21 52.99 8.67
N SER A 275 14.83 51.81 8.63
CA SER A 275 15.25 50.94 9.74
C SER A 275 14.43 50.90 11.04
N ARG A 276 13.94 49.70 11.41
CA ARG A 276 14.05 49.25 12.82
C ARG A 276 14.04 47.72 12.97
N VAL A 277 14.99 47.29 13.79
CA VAL A 277 15.34 45.96 14.28
C VAL A 277 14.23 45.31 15.12
N GLU A 278 14.19 43.98 15.07
CA GLU A 278 13.39 42.99 15.83
C GLU A 278 13.45 43.16 17.37
N PRO A 279 12.49 42.60 18.14
CA PRO A 279 12.80 41.34 18.82
C PRO A 279 11.62 40.36 19.06
N ILE A 280 11.95 39.07 18.91
CA ILE A 280 11.59 37.90 19.75
C ILE A 280 10.50 38.13 20.83
N ARG A 281 9.34 37.48 20.68
CA ARG A 281 8.39 37.26 21.78
C ARG A 281 8.47 35.82 22.32
N ARG A 282 8.83 35.75 23.60
CA ARG A 282 8.80 34.57 24.48
C ARG A 282 7.38 34.06 24.73
N ALA A 283 7.33 32.76 24.99
CA ALA A 283 6.21 31.99 25.54
C ALA A 283 5.65 32.55 26.85
N ALA A 284 4.33 32.41 27.05
CA ALA A 284 3.63 32.71 28.30
C ALA A 284 3.49 31.44 29.17
N PRO A 285 3.51 31.54 30.52
CA PRO A 285 3.42 30.42 31.45
C PRO A 285 1.97 30.06 31.85
N ARG A 286 1.81 28.81 32.31
CA ARG A 286 0.58 28.13 32.79
C ARG A 286 -0.07 28.77 34.02
N PRO A 287 -1.29 28.32 34.36
CA PRO A 287 -1.57 27.92 35.75
C PRO A 287 -1.86 26.41 35.91
N GLN A 288 -1.12 25.75 36.81
CA GLN A 288 -1.53 24.58 37.62
C GLN A 288 -2.49 25.11 38.72
N GLU A 289 -3.46 24.42 39.35
CA GLU A 289 -3.73 23.04 39.83
C GLU A 289 -5.20 23.07 40.39
N PRO A 290 -5.90 22.00 40.88
CA PRO A 290 -5.40 20.95 41.77
C PRO A 290 -5.92 19.51 41.55
N THR A 291 -5.10 18.56 42.01
CA THR A 291 -5.43 17.18 42.33
C THR A 291 -6.49 17.09 43.42
N THR A 292 -7.62 16.41 43.19
CA THR A 292 -8.27 15.54 44.21
C THR A 292 -9.28 14.57 43.61
N ALA A 293 -9.21 13.33 44.12
CA ALA A 293 -10.30 12.35 44.29
C ALA A 293 -10.87 11.58 43.08
N ILE A 294 -10.57 10.28 43.11
CA ILE A 294 -11.37 9.18 42.54
C ILE A 294 -12.79 9.21 43.14
N PRO A 295 -13.84 9.05 42.32
CA PRO A 295 -15.07 8.41 42.75
C PRO A 295 -15.32 7.11 41.98
N GLU A 296 -15.67 6.11 42.78
CA GLU A 296 -16.19 4.80 42.45
C GLU A 296 -17.36 4.80 41.45
N GLN A 297 -17.42 3.69 40.70
CA GLN A 297 -18.65 3.00 40.26
C GLN A 297 -19.63 3.78 39.38
N GLN A 298 -19.49 3.63 38.06
CA GLN A 298 -20.64 3.74 37.15
C GLN A 298 -21.34 2.38 37.02
N PRO A 299 -22.69 2.34 37.14
CA PRO A 299 -23.43 1.09 37.12
C PRO A 299 -23.44 0.50 35.70
N ARG A 300 -23.23 -0.82 35.70
CA ARG A 300 -23.48 -1.79 34.63
C ARG A 300 -24.65 -1.34 33.74
N ARG A 301 -24.38 -0.99 32.48
CA ARG A 301 -25.44 -0.79 31.48
C ARG A 301 -26.24 -2.08 31.38
N GLU A 302 -27.51 -2.01 31.77
CA GLU A 302 -28.49 -3.08 31.58
C GLU A 302 -28.57 -3.44 30.10
N ARG A 303 -28.37 -4.73 29.84
CA ARG A 303 -28.57 -5.36 28.55
C ARG A 303 -30.08 -5.38 28.30
N VAL A 304 -30.57 -4.49 27.44
CA VAL A 304 -31.97 -4.46 27.01
C VAL A 304 -32.31 -5.80 26.32
N ALA A 305 -33.28 -6.53 26.87
CA ALA A 305 -33.79 -7.76 26.27
C ALA A 305 -34.54 -7.46 24.96
N PRO A 306 -34.46 -8.33 23.94
CA PRO A 306 -35.21 -8.14 22.70
C PRO A 306 -36.73 -8.29 22.95
N PRO A 307 -37.58 -7.58 22.18
CA PRO A 307 -39.03 -7.66 22.33
C PRO A 307 -39.55 -9.06 21.93
N ASN A 308 -40.53 -9.56 22.70
CA ASN A 308 -41.26 -10.80 22.41
C ASN A 308 -41.91 -10.75 21.03
N LEU A 309 -41.41 -11.54 20.09
CA LEU A 309 -42.08 -11.81 18.82
C LEU A 309 -43.20 -12.83 19.04
N PRO A 310 -44.41 -12.62 18.47
CA PRO A 310 -45.46 -13.63 18.48
C PRO A 310 -45.06 -14.85 17.65
N PRO A 311 -45.55 -16.06 17.98
CA PRO A 311 -45.19 -17.28 17.25
C PRO A 311 -45.70 -17.21 15.80
N LEU A 312 -44.82 -17.54 14.85
CA LEU A 312 -45.22 -17.78 13.46
C LEU A 312 -46.14 -19.01 13.42
N ASN A 313 -47.34 -18.83 12.89
CA ASN A 313 -48.25 -19.92 12.58
C ASN A 313 -47.63 -20.84 11.51
N ASP A 314 -47.66 -22.15 11.79
CA ASP A 314 -47.24 -23.22 10.88
C ASP A 314 -48.13 -23.23 9.60
N PRO A 315 -47.55 -23.23 8.39
CA PRO A 315 -48.31 -23.24 7.13
C PRO A 315 -49.07 -24.55 6.85
N ARG A 316 -49.10 -25.53 7.76
CA ARG A 316 -49.83 -26.80 7.59
C ARG A 316 -51.29 -26.78 8.04
N ASN A 317 -51.83 -25.62 8.42
CA ASN A 317 -53.23 -25.46 8.84
C ASN A 317 -54.07 -24.60 7.86
N ARG A 318 -54.02 -24.95 6.58
CA ARG A 318 -55.04 -24.56 5.59
C ARG A 318 -55.35 -25.70 4.65
#